data_AF-A0A1G1HK97-F1
#
_entry.id   AF-A0A1G1HK97-F1
#
_cell.length_a   1.000
_cell.length_b   1.000
_cell.length_c   1.000
_cell.angle_alpha   90.00
_cell.angle_beta   90.00
_cell.angle_gamma   90.00
#
_symmetry.space_group_name_H-M   'P 1'
#
loop_
_entity.id
_entity.type
_entity.pdbx_description
1 polymer ?
#
loop_
_entity_poly.entity_id
_entity_poly.type
_entity_poly.pdbx_seq_one_letter_code
_entity_poly.pdbx_strand_id
1 'polypeptide(L)'
;MKINVQSKLIIAFLAMIVPFMAAYVVSYHFSVTAYNSVHRLQDINGELEDLASLQVYIDMLLMPANDYIITVDHKEKKEFNHLSLEVEKYLDRILKREQQTLQRVPAKLKIIRELEDGFNKIKKIGYEIFKIKQPVGSNTAARLMKDMDGIGYNLITLHIERYREILKGDYNRITEDVNISWRNYIISRYIGFTMAIVIGITFAIFYSRLFFRPIMTIHKMADAIANGEFKTRIHIKSGDELEQLANAVNEMAAKLDDLYSNLEGKVLEKTEKLQEHVEELEQFRKLTLKREFRMRELKDRLEKLEMESRGIQEGMKKEG
;
A
#
# COMPACT_ATOMS: atom_id res chain seq x y z
N MET A 1 18.33 27.50 -5.06
CA MET A 1 16.99 27.75 -4.50
C MET A 1 16.87 26.96 -3.20
N LYS A 2 16.67 27.62 -2.05
CA LYS A 2 16.46 26.90 -0.77
C LYS A 2 15.09 26.23 -0.83
N ILE A 3 15.03 24.92 -0.57
CA ILE A 3 13.77 24.15 -0.63
C ILE A 3 13.11 24.24 0.75
N ASN A 4 11.88 24.75 0.80
CA ASN A 4 11.10 24.79 2.04
C ASN A 4 10.75 23.38 2.56
N VAL A 5 10.45 23.29 3.85
CA VAL A 5 10.00 22.07 4.54
C VAL A 5 8.81 21.44 3.82
N GLN A 6 7.84 22.26 3.39
CA GLN A 6 6.64 21.79 2.69
C GLN A 6 6.97 21.08 1.36
N SER A 7 7.85 21.65 0.52
CA SER A 7 8.25 21.02 -0.74
C SER A 7 9.07 19.76 -0.49
N LYS A 8 9.93 19.73 0.54
CA LYS A 8 10.64 18.50 0.94
C LYS A 8 9.66 17.38 1.32
N LEU A 9 8.61 17.71 2.07
CA LEU A 9 7.54 16.78 2.44
C LEU A 9 6.82 16.24 1.20
N ILE A 10 6.36 17.13 0.31
CA ILE A 10 5.63 16.74 -0.91
C ILE A 10 6.49 15.86 -1.81
N ILE A 11 7.75 16.22 -2.04
CA ILE A 11 8.68 15.43 -2.85
C ILE A 11 8.89 14.04 -2.23
N ALA A 12 9.04 13.97 -0.91
CA ALA A 12 9.17 12.70 -0.20
C ALA A 12 7.91 11.83 -0.38
N PHE A 13 6.70 12.38 -0.18
CA PHE A 13 5.46 11.63 -0.39
C PHE A 13 5.28 11.18 -1.85
N LEU A 14 5.57 12.03 -2.82
CA LEU A 14 5.52 11.65 -4.24
C LEU A 14 6.51 10.53 -4.56
N ALA A 15 7.75 10.63 -4.06
CA ALA A 15 8.76 9.58 -4.21
C ALA A 15 8.33 8.26 -3.56
N MET A 16 7.53 8.31 -2.49
CA MET A 16 6.96 7.12 -1.86
C MET A 16 5.90 6.45 -2.75
N ILE A 17 5.00 7.22 -3.36
CA ILE A 17 3.83 6.71 -4.11
C ILE A 17 4.23 6.04 -5.43
N VAL A 18 5.22 6.57 -6.15
CA VAL A 18 5.63 6.07 -7.47
C VAL A 18 5.94 4.55 -7.48
N PRO A 19 6.78 4.00 -6.58
CA PRO A 19 7.05 2.56 -6.56
C PRO A 19 5.82 1.72 -6.19
N PHE A 20 4.89 2.25 -5.37
CA PHE A 20 3.61 1.58 -5.10
C PHE A 20 2.74 1.48 -6.35
N MET A 21 2.64 2.57 -7.10
CA MET A 21 1.91 2.59 -8.37
C MET A 21 2.52 1.63 -9.38
N ALA A 22 3.85 1.61 -9.49
CA ALA A 22 4.55 0.67 -10.36
C ALA A 22 4.28 -0.80 -9.97
N ALA A 23 4.40 -1.13 -8.68
CA ALA A 23 4.10 -2.48 -8.18
C ALA A 23 2.62 -2.86 -8.41
N TYR A 24 1.70 -1.92 -8.22
CA TYR A 24 0.28 -2.14 -8.49
C TYR A 24 0.02 -2.43 -9.96
N VAL A 25 0.59 -1.65 -10.89
CA VAL A 25 0.44 -1.87 -12.34
C VAL A 25 0.97 -3.24 -12.76
N VAL A 26 2.15 -3.63 -12.25
CA VAL A 26 2.74 -4.96 -12.52
C VAL A 26 1.83 -6.07 -11.97
N SER A 27 1.35 -5.93 -10.74
CA SER A 27 0.45 -6.91 -10.13
C SER A 27 -0.89 -7.01 -10.86
N TYR A 28 -1.44 -5.88 -11.31
CA TYR A 28 -2.67 -5.81 -12.09
C TYR A 28 -2.51 -6.54 -13.44
N HIS A 29 -1.40 -6.30 -14.14
CA HIS A 29 -1.10 -7.00 -15.39
C HIS A 29 -1.07 -8.53 -15.17
N PHE A 30 -0.33 -9.02 -14.16
CA PHE A 30 -0.31 -10.46 -13.86
C PHE A 30 -1.68 -11.01 -13.44
N SER A 31 -2.49 -10.21 -12.75
CA SER A 31 -3.86 -10.59 -12.37
C SER A 31 -4.75 -10.80 -13.60
N VAL A 32 -4.67 -9.89 -14.57
CA VAL A 32 -5.43 -9.99 -15.83
C VAL A 32 -4.96 -11.21 -16.62
N THR A 33 -3.65 -11.45 -16.71
CA THR A 33 -3.11 -12.64 -17.37
C THR A 33 -3.59 -13.93 -16.70
N ALA A 34 -3.56 -14.00 -15.36
CA ALA A 34 -4.06 -15.16 -14.62
C ALA A 34 -5.56 -15.40 -14.84
N TYR A 35 -6.36 -14.33 -14.80
CA TYR A 35 -7.80 -14.39 -15.06
C TYR A 35 -8.13 -14.89 -16.48
N ASN A 36 -7.44 -14.36 -17.49
CA ASN A 36 -7.63 -14.75 -18.88
C ASN A 36 -7.21 -16.21 -19.12
N SER A 37 -6.14 -16.68 -18.48
CA SER A 37 -5.72 -18.08 -18.57
C SER A 37 -6.76 -19.04 -17.99
N VAL A 38 -7.44 -18.67 -16.90
CA VAL A 38 -8.54 -19.47 -16.34
C VAL A 38 -9.75 -19.51 -17.27
N HIS A 39 -10.11 -18.39 -17.92
CA HIS A 39 -11.21 -18.37 -18.89
C HIS A 39 -10.91 -19.26 -20.10
N ARG A 40 -9.69 -19.22 -20.63
CA ARG A 40 -9.25 -20.13 -21.71
C ARG A 40 -9.38 -21.61 -21.31
N LEU A 41 -9.15 -21.93 -20.03
CA LEU A 41 -9.31 -23.29 -19.51
C LEU A 41 -10.77 -23.73 -19.43
N GLN A 42 -11.69 -22.80 -19.15
CA GLN A 42 -13.13 -23.08 -19.18
C GLN A 42 -13.62 -23.28 -20.62
N ASP A 43 -13.13 -22.49 -21.58
CA ASP A 43 -13.51 -22.62 -22.98
C ASP A 43 -13.16 -23.99 -23.54
N ILE A 44 -11.94 -24.48 -23.26
CA ILE A 44 -11.49 -25.79 -23.73
C ILE A 44 -12.19 -26.95 -23.02
N ASN A 45 -12.53 -26.81 -21.73
CA ASN A 45 -13.37 -27.80 -21.04
C ASN A 45 -14.75 -27.90 -21.69
N GLY A 46 -15.38 -26.76 -22.01
CA GLY A 46 -16.65 -26.76 -22.74
C GLY A 46 -16.54 -27.40 -24.13
N GLU A 47 -15.41 -27.24 -24.80
CA GLU A 47 -15.16 -27.88 -26.10
C GLU A 47 -14.95 -29.41 -25.97
N LEU A 48 -14.27 -29.86 -24.92
CA LEU A 48 -14.13 -31.29 -24.59
C LEU A 48 -15.49 -31.94 -24.28
N GLU A 49 -16.35 -31.25 -23.53
CA GLU A 49 -17.73 -31.69 -23.24
C GLU A 49 -18.59 -31.77 -24.51
N ASP A 50 -18.50 -30.75 -25.37
CA ASP A 50 -19.21 -30.72 -26.66
C ASP A 50 -18.75 -31.87 -27.57
N LEU A 51 -17.44 -32.14 -27.62
CA LEU A 51 -16.87 -33.26 -28.39
C LEU A 51 -17.27 -34.63 -27.83
N ALA A 52 -17.29 -34.79 -26.50
CA ALA A 52 -17.75 -36.02 -25.85
C ALA A 52 -19.24 -36.28 -26.14
N SER A 53 -20.06 -35.23 -26.07
CA SER A 53 -21.49 -35.30 -26.42
C SER A 53 -21.66 -35.69 -27.89
N LEU A 54 -20.91 -35.05 -28.79
CA LEU A 54 -20.92 -35.37 -30.22
C LEU A 54 -20.62 -36.85 -30.47
N GLN A 55 -19.61 -37.41 -29.79
CA GLN A 55 -19.29 -38.84 -29.90
C GLN A 55 -20.49 -39.72 -29.51
N VAL A 56 -21.10 -39.45 -28.35
CA VAL A 56 -22.25 -40.23 -27.86
C VAL A 56 -23.41 -40.17 -28.86
N TYR A 57 -23.72 -38.99 -29.40
CA TYR A 57 -24.81 -38.86 -30.37
C TYR A 57 -24.49 -39.52 -31.71
N ILE A 58 -23.22 -39.53 -32.16
CA ILE A 58 -22.81 -40.28 -33.36
C ILE A 58 -22.93 -41.79 -33.12
N ASP A 59 -22.51 -42.28 -31.96
CA ASP A 59 -22.69 -43.69 -31.57
C ASP A 59 -24.19 -44.07 -31.59
N MET A 60 -25.03 -43.23 -31.00
CA MET A 60 -26.48 -43.45 -30.97
C MET A 60 -27.12 -43.36 -32.35
N LEU A 61 -26.64 -42.48 -33.23
CA LEU A 61 -27.20 -42.23 -34.56
C LEU A 61 -27.18 -43.47 -35.46
N LEU A 62 -26.25 -44.41 -35.22
CA LEU A 62 -26.15 -45.64 -35.99
C LEU A 62 -27.25 -46.66 -35.61
N MET A 63 -27.76 -46.62 -34.38
CA MET A 63 -28.68 -47.62 -33.86
C MET A 63 -30.04 -47.68 -34.58
N PRO A 64 -30.75 -46.56 -34.85
CA PRO A 64 -32.07 -46.65 -35.47
C PRO A 64 -32.07 -47.29 -36.85
N ALA A 65 -31.01 -47.10 -37.64
CA ALA A 65 -30.88 -47.74 -38.94
C ALA A 65 -30.69 -49.27 -38.78
N ASN A 66 -29.87 -49.68 -37.80
CA ASN A 66 -29.71 -51.10 -37.45
C ASN A 66 -31.04 -51.71 -36.99
N ASP A 67 -31.75 -51.04 -36.08
CA ASP A 67 -32.99 -51.51 -35.50
C ASP A 67 -34.11 -51.59 -36.53
N TYR A 68 -34.16 -50.66 -37.49
CA TYR A 68 -35.11 -50.73 -38.62
C TYR A 68 -34.86 -51.94 -39.53
N ILE A 69 -33.59 -52.29 -39.77
CA ILE A 69 -33.24 -53.46 -40.58
C ILE A 69 -33.71 -54.76 -39.92
N ILE A 70 -33.79 -54.79 -38.59
CA ILE A 70 -34.19 -55.96 -37.80
C ILE A 70 -35.71 -56.00 -37.57
N THR A 71 -36.31 -54.86 -37.19
CA THR A 71 -37.70 -54.80 -36.67
C THR A 71 -38.72 -54.28 -37.68
N VAL A 72 -38.27 -53.52 -38.70
CA VAL A 72 -39.12 -52.80 -39.65
C VAL A 72 -40.00 -51.73 -38.97
N ASP A 73 -39.69 -51.29 -37.74
CA ASP A 73 -40.43 -50.22 -37.09
C ASP A 73 -40.10 -48.85 -37.71
N HIS A 74 -41.10 -48.25 -38.37
CA HIS A 74 -40.94 -46.93 -38.99
C HIS A 74 -40.73 -45.79 -37.97
N LYS A 75 -40.92 -46.02 -36.67
CA LYS A 75 -40.55 -45.06 -35.62
C LYS A 75 -39.05 -44.78 -35.58
N GLU A 76 -38.22 -45.74 -35.96
CA GLU A 76 -36.75 -45.58 -36.00
C GLU A 76 -36.31 -44.43 -36.89
N LYS A 77 -37.03 -44.15 -37.98
CA LYS A 77 -36.76 -42.98 -38.82
C LYS A 77 -36.93 -41.66 -38.07
N LYS A 78 -37.92 -41.57 -37.16
CA LYS A 78 -38.13 -40.37 -36.35
C LYS A 78 -36.99 -40.19 -35.35
N GLU A 79 -36.57 -41.28 -34.71
CA GLU A 79 -35.44 -41.26 -33.77
C GLU A 79 -34.14 -40.89 -34.48
N PHE A 80 -33.88 -41.49 -35.64
CA PHE A 80 -32.74 -41.12 -36.49
C PHE A 80 -32.70 -39.63 -36.83
N ASN A 81 -33.85 -39.05 -37.18
CA ASN A 81 -33.95 -37.62 -37.47
C ASN A 81 -33.69 -36.77 -36.21
N HIS A 82 -34.17 -37.20 -35.05
CA HIS A 82 -33.93 -36.51 -33.78
C HIS A 82 -32.44 -36.50 -33.42
N LEU A 83 -31.80 -37.67 -33.45
CA LEU A 83 -30.37 -37.81 -33.19
C LEU A 83 -29.53 -37.04 -34.21
N SER A 84 -29.94 -37.02 -35.48
CA SER A 84 -29.28 -36.21 -36.51
C SER A 84 -29.27 -34.72 -36.16
N LEU A 85 -30.37 -34.19 -35.62
CA LEU A 85 -30.45 -32.79 -35.20
C LEU A 85 -29.54 -32.50 -34.00
N GLU A 86 -29.41 -33.44 -33.05
CA GLU A 86 -28.48 -33.27 -31.93
C GLU A 86 -27.02 -33.30 -32.42
N VAL A 87 -26.66 -34.21 -33.33
CA VAL A 87 -25.32 -34.21 -33.95
C VAL A 87 -25.01 -32.89 -34.65
N GLU A 88 -25.95 -32.37 -35.47
CA GLU A 88 -25.81 -31.05 -36.13
C GLU A 88 -25.58 -29.94 -35.13
N LYS A 89 -26.38 -29.90 -34.06
CA LYS A 89 -26.27 -28.89 -33.00
C LYS A 89 -24.90 -28.90 -32.32
N TYR A 90 -24.31 -30.07 -32.03
CA TYR A 90 -22.97 -30.13 -31.43
C TYR A 90 -21.87 -29.78 -32.43
N LEU A 91 -21.97 -30.21 -33.69
CA LEU A 91 -21.05 -29.79 -34.76
C LEU A 91 -21.04 -28.27 -34.93
N ASP A 92 -22.22 -27.64 -34.97
CA ASP A 92 -22.38 -26.19 -35.07
C ASP A 92 -21.77 -25.46 -33.87
N ARG A 93 -21.96 -25.99 -32.65
CA ARG A 93 -21.37 -25.42 -31.42
C ARG A 93 -19.84 -25.47 -31.47
N ILE A 94 -19.26 -26.60 -31.86
CA ILE A 94 -17.81 -26.77 -31.98
C ILE A 94 -17.26 -25.83 -33.07
N LEU A 95 -17.91 -25.78 -34.24
CA LEU A 95 -17.53 -24.89 -35.34
C LEU A 95 -17.57 -23.41 -34.92
N LYS A 96 -18.63 -23.00 -34.22
CA LYS A 96 -18.78 -21.62 -33.73
C LYS A 96 -17.70 -21.24 -32.73
N ARG A 97 -17.35 -22.14 -31.79
CA ARG A 97 -16.25 -21.93 -30.84
C ARG A 97 -14.93 -21.72 -31.59
N GLU A 98 -14.58 -22.61 -32.52
CA GLU A 98 -13.32 -22.52 -33.28
C GLU A 98 -13.26 -21.25 -34.16
N GLN A 99 -14.38 -20.78 -34.71
CA GLN A 99 -14.42 -19.55 -35.50
C GLN A 99 -14.19 -18.27 -34.69
N GLN A 100 -14.58 -18.29 -33.39
CA GLN A 100 -14.46 -17.18 -32.45
C GLN A 100 -13.08 -17.10 -31.79
N THR A 101 -12.30 -18.18 -31.81
CA THR A 101 -10.96 -18.22 -31.24
C THR A 101 -9.99 -17.30 -32.00
N LEU A 102 -9.29 -16.40 -31.29
CA LEU A 102 -8.30 -15.48 -31.88
C LEU A 102 -7.10 -16.22 -32.52
N GLN A 103 -6.78 -17.43 -32.04
CA GLN A 103 -5.74 -18.30 -32.56
C GLN A 103 -6.37 -19.48 -33.30
N ARG A 104 -6.89 -19.24 -34.51
CA ARG A 104 -7.46 -20.30 -35.36
C ARG A 104 -6.42 -21.37 -35.64
N VAL A 105 -6.80 -22.64 -35.44
CA VAL A 105 -5.93 -23.78 -35.73
C VAL A 105 -6.41 -24.42 -37.03
N PRO A 106 -5.69 -24.28 -38.17
CA PRO A 106 -6.12 -24.83 -39.46
C PRO A 106 -6.40 -26.34 -39.41
N ALA A 107 -5.70 -27.06 -38.53
CA ALA A 107 -5.90 -28.49 -38.31
C ALA A 107 -7.27 -28.83 -37.68
N LYS A 108 -7.78 -28.03 -36.73
CA LYS A 108 -9.09 -28.25 -36.09
C LYS A 108 -10.23 -28.05 -37.08
N LEU A 109 -10.21 -26.94 -37.83
CA LEU A 109 -11.19 -26.66 -38.88
C LEU A 109 -11.24 -27.75 -39.96
N LYS A 110 -10.08 -28.32 -40.33
CA LYS A 110 -10.03 -29.45 -41.27
C LYS A 110 -10.77 -30.67 -40.71
N ILE A 111 -10.57 -30.99 -39.43
CA ILE A 111 -11.24 -32.13 -38.78
C ILE A 111 -12.75 -31.90 -38.70
N ILE A 112 -13.19 -30.69 -38.35
CA ILE A 112 -14.63 -30.35 -38.29
C ILE A 112 -15.29 -30.60 -39.64
N ARG A 113 -14.66 -30.19 -40.75
CA ARG A 113 -15.18 -30.48 -42.10
C ARG A 113 -15.21 -31.98 -42.40
N GLU A 114 -14.18 -32.72 -42.00
CA GLU A 114 -14.15 -34.19 -42.16
C GLU A 114 -15.30 -34.86 -41.36
N LEU A 115 -15.62 -34.35 -40.17
CA LEU A 115 -16.75 -34.79 -39.35
C LEU A 115 -18.10 -34.48 -40.03
N GLU A 116 -18.29 -33.25 -40.50
CA GLU A 116 -19.49 -32.83 -41.24
C GLU A 116 -19.72 -33.68 -42.49
N ASP A 117 -18.66 -33.92 -43.28
CA ASP A 117 -18.72 -34.74 -44.49
C ASP A 117 -19.11 -36.19 -44.20
N GLY A 118 -18.51 -36.79 -43.17
CA GLY A 118 -18.84 -38.15 -42.75
C GLY A 118 -20.27 -38.25 -42.21
N PHE A 119 -20.69 -37.29 -41.39
CA PHE A 119 -22.05 -37.22 -40.87
C PHE A 119 -23.10 -37.09 -41.99
N ASN A 120 -22.84 -36.23 -42.99
CA ASN A 120 -23.71 -36.09 -44.16
C ASN A 120 -23.82 -37.40 -44.96
N LYS A 121 -22.74 -38.18 -45.06
CA LYS A 121 -22.78 -39.52 -45.67
C LYS A 121 -23.61 -40.50 -44.84
N ILE A 122 -23.47 -40.51 -43.53
CA ILE A 122 -24.29 -41.33 -42.61
C ILE A 122 -25.77 -41.00 -42.79
N LYS A 123 -26.15 -39.71 -42.78
CA LYS A 123 -27.52 -39.27 -43.05
C LYS A 123 -28.05 -39.79 -44.38
N LYS A 124 -27.26 -39.63 -45.45
CA LYS A 124 -27.65 -40.10 -46.78
C LYS A 124 -27.91 -41.61 -46.79
N ILE A 125 -27.00 -42.40 -46.21
CA ILE A 125 -27.14 -43.86 -46.15
C ILE A 125 -28.33 -44.27 -45.29
N GLY A 126 -28.51 -43.67 -44.11
CA GLY A 126 -29.66 -43.91 -43.24
C GLY A 126 -30.98 -43.67 -43.97
N TYR A 127 -31.11 -42.56 -44.69
CA TYR A 127 -32.31 -42.31 -45.50
C TYR A 127 -32.52 -43.32 -46.64
N GLU A 128 -31.46 -43.85 -47.25
CA GLU A 128 -31.60 -44.94 -48.23
C GLU A 128 -32.05 -46.25 -47.58
N ILE A 129 -31.54 -46.58 -46.39
CA ILE A 129 -31.98 -47.74 -45.61
C ILE A 129 -33.48 -47.64 -45.31
N PHE A 130 -33.95 -46.49 -44.82
CA PHE A 130 -35.37 -46.28 -44.50
C PHE A 130 -36.31 -46.28 -45.73
N LYS A 131 -35.79 -46.20 -46.97
CA LYS A 131 -36.60 -46.35 -48.19
C LYS A 131 -36.84 -47.81 -48.57
N ILE A 132 -36.07 -48.75 -48.00
CA ILE A 132 -36.19 -50.18 -48.30
C ILE A 132 -37.46 -50.73 -47.63
N LYS A 133 -38.42 -51.19 -48.45
CA LYS A 133 -39.72 -51.73 -47.97
C LYS A 133 -39.60 -53.05 -47.21
N GLN A 134 -38.61 -53.89 -47.56
CA GLN A 134 -38.33 -55.17 -46.92
C GLN A 134 -36.84 -55.24 -46.57
N PRO A 135 -36.42 -54.63 -45.44
CA PRO A 135 -35.01 -54.52 -45.11
C PRO A 135 -34.45 -55.80 -44.44
N VAL A 136 -35.31 -56.59 -43.77
CA VAL A 136 -34.91 -57.82 -43.08
C VAL A 136 -34.36 -58.84 -44.07
N GLY A 137 -33.10 -59.25 -43.89
CA GLY A 137 -32.41 -60.20 -44.79
C GLY A 137 -32.03 -59.62 -46.16
N SER A 138 -32.20 -58.32 -46.39
CA SER A 138 -31.82 -57.68 -47.65
C SER A 138 -30.31 -57.47 -47.75
N ASN A 139 -29.68 -58.05 -48.78
CA ASN A 139 -28.27 -57.83 -49.08
C ASN A 139 -27.92 -56.36 -49.30
N THR A 140 -28.87 -55.58 -49.84
CA THR A 140 -28.69 -54.14 -50.06
C THR A 140 -28.70 -53.39 -48.73
N ALA A 141 -29.64 -53.71 -47.83
CA ALA A 141 -29.70 -53.09 -46.51
C ALA A 141 -28.46 -53.42 -45.68
N ALA A 142 -28.01 -54.68 -45.71
CA ALA A 142 -26.80 -55.12 -45.01
C ALA A 142 -25.52 -54.41 -45.51
N ARG A 143 -25.40 -54.21 -46.83
CA ARG A 143 -24.26 -53.47 -47.40
C ARG A 143 -24.27 -52.00 -46.99
N LEU A 144 -25.43 -51.35 -47.09
CA LEU A 144 -25.59 -49.95 -46.66
C LEU A 144 -25.30 -49.80 -45.17
N MET A 145 -25.77 -50.72 -44.33
CA MET A 145 -25.49 -50.71 -42.89
C MET A 145 -23.99 -50.83 -42.63
N LYS A 146 -23.30 -51.78 -43.29
CA LYS A 146 -21.84 -51.95 -43.16
C LYS A 146 -21.07 -50.70 -43.56
N ASP A 147 -21.48 -50.04 -44.64
CA ASP A 147 -20.87 -48.79 -45.09
C ASP A 147 -21.11 -47.65 -44.08
N MET A 148 -22.32 -47.57 -43.53
CA MET A 148 -22.71 -46.60 -42.50
C MET A 148 -21.90 -46.79 -41.21
N ASP A 149 -21.79 -48.03 -40.72
CA ASP A 149 -20.99 -48.40 -39.55
C ASP A 149 -19.52 -48.09 -39.77
N GLY A 150 -18.97 -48.40 -40.95
CA GLY A 150 -17.59 -48.08 -41.30
C GLY A 150 -17.31 -46.58 -41.28
N ILE A 151 -18.26 -45.75 -41.75
CA ILE A 151 -18.13 -44.30 -41.67
C ILE A 151 -18.23 -43.82 -40.21
N GLY A 152 -19.21 -44.31 -39.44
CA GLY A 152 -19.37 -43.97 -38.03
C GLY A 152 -18.13 -44.32 -37.20
N TYR A 153 -17.58 -45.52 -37.40
CA TYR A 153 -16.33 -45.96 -36.79
C TYR A 153 -15.17 -45.01 -37.12
N ASN A 154 -15.01 -44.60 -38.38
CA ASN A 154 -13.96 -43.66 -38.78
C ASN A 154 -14.19 -42.26 -38.19
N LEU A 155 -15.42 -41.76 -38.12
CA LEU A 155 -15.72 -40.48 -37.47
C LEU A 155 -15.22 -40.48 -36.02
N ILE A 156 -15.51 -41.55 -35.28
CA ILE A 156 -15.14 -41.65 -33.88
C ILE A 156 -13.63 -41.89 -33.72
N THR A 157 -13.13 -42.97 -34.29
CA THR A 157 -11.76 -43.44 -34.01
C THR A 157 -10.66 -42.64 -34.69
N LEU A 158 -10.95 -41.98 -35.82
CA LEU A 158 -9.97 -41.16 -36.53
C LEU A 158 -10.20 -39.66 -36.29
N HIS A 159 -11.41 -39.16 -36.53
CA HIS A 159 -11.64 -37.71 -36.54
C HIS A 159 -11.87 -37.15 -35.13
N ILE A 160 -12.77 -37.75 -34.32
CA ILE A 160 -13.02 -37.32 -32.93
C ILE A 160 -11.78 -37.51 -32.07
N GLU A 161 -11.13 -38.68 -32.11
CA GLU A 161 -9.91 -38.90 -31.31
C GLU A 161 -8.78 -37.95 -31.70
N ARG A 162 -8.57 -37.67 -33.00
CA ARG A 162 -7.57 -36.69 -33.43
C ARG A 162 -7.92 -35.28 -32.95
N TYR A 163 -9.20 -34.90 -32.94
CA TYR A 163 -9.64 -33.63 -32.35
C TYR A 163 -9.36 -33.59 -30.85
N ARG A 164 -9.71 -34.67 -30.14
CA ARG A 164 -9.50 -34.83 -28.70
C ARG A 164 -8.04 -34.73 -28.32
N GLU A 165 -7.12 -35.34 -29.07
CA GLU A 165 -5.69 -35.25 -28.81
C GLU A 165 -5.16 -33.83 -28.95
N ILE A 166 -5.66 -33.06 -29.93
CA ILE A 166 -5.35 -31.63 -30.05
C ILE A 166 -5.86 -30.88 -28.80
N LEU A 167 -7.10 -31.12 -28.38
CA LEU A 167 -7.67 -30.49 -27.19
C LEU A 167 -6.93 -30.85 -25.90
N LYS A 168 -6.53 -32.11 -25.72
CA LYS A 168 -5.72 -32.52 -24.56
C LYS A 168 -4.37 -31.80 -24.55
N GLY A 169 -3.74 -31.68 -25.72
CA GLY A 169 -2.49 -30.93 -25.87
C GLY A 169 -2.65 -29.46 -25.48
N ASP A 170 -3.70 -28.80 -25.98
CA ASP A 170 -4.03 -27.42 -25.63
C ASP A 170 -4.39 -27.29 -24.14
N TYR A 171 -5.14 -28.23 -23.57
CA TYR A 171 -5.51 -28.25 -22.15
C TYR A 171 -4.27 -28.30 -21.25
N ASN A 172 -3.33 -29.19 -21.56
CA ASN A 172 -2.08 -29.32 -20.81
C ASN A 172 -1.22 -28.05 -20.91
N ARG A 173 -1.17 -27.40 -22.07
CA ARG A 173 -0.47 -26.11 -22.22
C ARG A 173 -1.14 -24.98 -21.44
N ILE A 174 -2.47 -24.89 -21.50
CA ILE A 174 -3.24 -23.85 -20.83
C ILE A 174 -3.18 -24.03 -19.30
N THR A 175 -3.24 -25.26 -18.80
CA THR A 175 -3.06 -25.55 -17.35
C THR A 175 -1.68 -25.10 -16.85
N GLU A 176 -0.63 -25.31 -17.64
CA GLU A 176 0.71 -24.82 -17.32
C GLU A 176 0.77 -23.28 -17.33
N ASP A 177 0.20 -22.64 -18.36
CA ASP A 177 0.03 -21.19 -18.44
C ASP A 177 -0.72 -20.63 -17.22
N VAL A 178 -1.79 -21.30 -16.78
CA VAL A 178 -2.58 -20.94 -15.60
C VAL A 178 -1.69 -20.97 -14.36
N ASN A 179 -0.95 -22.06 -14.14
CA ASN A 179 -0.08 -22.19 -12.97
C ASN A 179 1.05 -21.14 -12.96
N ILE A 180 1.68 -20.89 -14.10
CA ILE A 180 2.71 -19.86 -14.25
C ILE A 180 2.13 -18.47 -13.97
N SER A 181 0.96 -18.16 -14.54
CA SER A 181 0.29 -16.86 -14.37
C SER A 181 -0.13 -16.63 -12.92
N TRP A 182 -0.72 -17.64 -12.26
CA TRP A 182 -1.08 -17.59 -10.84
C TRP A 182 0.13 -17.39 -9.95
N ARG A 183 1.22 -18.14 -10.19
CA ARG A 183 2.46 -17.98 -9.44
C ARG A 183 3.03 -16.58 -9.58
N ASN A 184 3.09 -16.04 -10.80
CA ASN A 184 3.62 -14.70 -11.06
C ASN A 184 2.74 -13.61 -10.41
N TYR A 185 1.41 -13.78 -10.44
CA TYR A 185 0.49 -12.91 -9.72
C TYR A 185 0.79 -12.89 -8.21
N ILE A 186 0.88 -14.06 -7.59
CA ILE A 186 1.15 -14.19 -6.14
C ILE A 186 2.53 -13.61 -5.78
N ILE A 187 3.57 -13.94 -6.54
CA ILE A 187 4.93 -13.43 -6.33
C ILE A 187 4.96 -11.90 -6.44
N SER A 188 4.32 -11.32 -7.48
CA SER A 188 4.27 -9.87 -7.66
C SER A 188 3.61 -9.15 -6.48
N ARG A 189 2.57 -9.74 -5.87
CA ARG A 189 1.91 -9.18 -4.68
C ARG A 189 2.81 -9.22 -3.46
N TYR A 190 3.49 -10.33 -3.20
CA TYR A 190 4.40 -10.43 -2.06
C TYR A 190 5.64 -9.54 -2.21
N ILE A 191 6.17 -9.39 -3.42
CA ILE A 191 7.24 -8.43 -3.71
C ILE A 191 6.74 -7.00 -3.45
N GLY A 192 5.57 -6.63 -3.97
CA GLY A 192 4.98 -5.31 -3.74
C GLY A 192 4.76 -5.01 -2.25
N PHE A 193 4.26 -5.99 -1.49
CA PHE A 193 4.05 -5.86 -0.04
C PHE A 193 5.37 -5.77 0.74
N THR A 194 6.38 -6.56 0.37
CA THR A 194 7.70 -6.50 1.02
C THR A 194 8.38 -5.16 0.74
N MET A 195 8.31 -4.70 -0.51
CA MET A 195 8.80 -3.38 -0.91
C MET A 195 8.07 -2.26 -0.17
N ALA A 196 6.76 -2.38 0.06
CA ALA A 196 5.97 -1.46 0.87
C ALA A 196 6.55 -1.26 2.27
N ILE A 197 6.85 -2.38 2.93
CA ILE A 197 7.40 -2.39 4.30
C ILE A 197 8.78 -1.76 4.31
N VAL A 198 9.67 -2.17 3.40
CA VAL A 198 11.05 -1.64 3.33
C VAL A 198 11.05 -0.14 3.07
N ILE A 199 10.23 0.33 2.12
CA ILE A 199 10.06 1.75 1.83
C ILE A 199 9.48 2.46 3.06
N GLY A 200 8.42 1.94 3.67
CA GLY A 200 7.81 2.54 4.86
C GLY A 200 8.79 2.71 6.02
N ILE A 201 9.61 1.70 6.33
CA ILE A 201 10.65 1.78 7.35
C ILE A 201 11.71 2.82 6.99
N THR A 202 12.19 2.80 5.74
CA THR A 202 13.18 3.76 5.25
C THR A 202 12.66 5.21 5.37
N PHE A 203 11.40 5.41 4.98
CA PHE A 203 10.71 6.70 5.11
C PHE A 203 10.55 7.13 6.57
N ALA A 204 10.16 6.24 7.47
CA ALA A 204 10.02 6.54 8.89
C ALA A 204 11.36 7.01 9.51
N ILE A 205 12.47 6.32 9.19
CA ILE A 205 13.81 6.69 9.63
C ILE A 205 14.24 8.04 9.03
N PHE A 206 13.98 8.24 7.73
CA PHE A 206 14.30 9.48 7.03
C PHE A 206 13.57 10.68 7.64
N TYR A 207 12.25 10.56 7.85
CA TYR A 207 11.41 11.60 8.48
C TYR A 207 11.82 11.91 9.92
N SER A 208 12.12 10.86 10.70
CA SER A 208 12.59 11.02 12.07
C SER A 208 13.85 11.90 12.14
N ARG A 209 14.79 11.71 11.20
CA ARG A 209 16.02 12.51 11.16
C ARG A 209 15.83 13.90 10.56
N LEU A 210 14.99 14.02 9.53
CA LEU A 210 14.84 15.27 8.78
C LEU A 210 13.97 16.30 9.49
N PHE A 211 12.90 15.87 10.17
CA PHE A 211 11.94 16.78 10.79
C PHE A 211 11.87 16.61 12.30
N PHE A 212 11.67 15.37 12.77
CA PHE A 212 11.38 15.13 14.18
C PHE A 212 12.54 15.49 15.11
N ARG A 213 13.79 15.12 14.74
CA ARG A 213 14.99 15.47 15.52
C ARG A 213 15.21 16.99 15.62
N PRO A 214 15.25 17.78 14.52
CA PRO A 214 15.38 19.23 14.61
C PRO A 214 14.30 19.90 15.46
N ILE A 215 13.05 19.49 15.29
CA ILE A 215 11.92 20.04 16.06
C ILE A 215 12.12 19.74 17.56
N MET A 216 12.49 18.51 17.90
CA MET A 216 12.76 18.13 19.29
C MET A 216 13.95 18.90 19.88
N THR A 217 14.99 19.17 19.09
CA THR A 217 16.13 20.00 19.52
C THR A 217 15.71 21.44 19.81
N ILE A 218 14.89 22.04 18.95
CA ILE A 218 14.35 23.39 19.16
C ILE A 218 13.46 23.42 20.41
N HIS A 219 12.59 22.42 20.58
CA HIS A 219 11.74 22.31 21.77
C HIS A 219 12.56 22.26 23.06
N LYS A 220 13.59 21.39 23.12
CA LYS A 220 14.46 21.30 24.30
C LYS A 220 15.18 22.61 24.61
N MET A 221 15.59 23.35 23.57
CA MET A 221 16.20 24.67 23.75
C MET A 221 15.20 25.68 24.32
N ALA A 222 13.96 25.69 23.83
CA ALA A 222 12.91 26.55 24.36
C ALA A 222 12.62 26.24 25.84
N ASP A 223 12.59 24.95 26.22
CA ASP A 223 12.42 24.54 27.62
C ASP A 223 13.61 24.99 28.49
N ALA A 224 14.84 24.90 27.98
CA ALA A 224 16.04 25.38 28.69
C ALA A 224 15.98 26.90 28.93
N ILE A 225 15.62 27.67 27.90
CA ILE A 225 15.39 29.13 28.03
C ILE A 225 14.31 29.40 29.09
N ALA A 226 13.20 28.68 29.06
CA ALA A 226 12.11 28.86 30.02
C ALA A 226 12.53 28.62 31.48
N ASN A 227 13.52 27.75 31.70
CA ASN A 227 14.11 27.45 33.01
C ASN A 227 15.27 28.39 33.38
N GLY A 228 15.56 29.42 32.59
CA GLY A 228 16.62 30.41 32.88
C GLY A 228 18.00 30.08 32.31
N GLU A 229 18.15 29.02 31.50
CA GLU A 229 19.43 28.64 30.90
C GLU A 229 19.70 29.43 29.59
N PHE A 230 19.94 30.72 29.69
CA PHE A 230 20.06 31.61 28.52
C PHE A 230 21.37 31.50 27.74
N LYS A 231 22.36 30.75 28.23
CA LYS A 231 23.67 30.60 27.55
C LYS A 231 23.72 29.42 26.56
N THR A 232 22.77 28.50 26.63
CA THR A 232 22.69 27.35 25.72
C THR A 232 22.42 27.84 24.29
N ARG A 233 22.94 27.14 23.27
CA ARG A 233 22.70 27.48 21.85
C ARG A 233 22.50 26.19 21.06
N ILE A 234 21.63 26.24 20.06
CA ILE A 234 21.41 25.13 19.12
C ILE A 234 21.92 25.49 17.74
N HIS A 235 22.41 24.50 17.00
CA HIS A 235 22.88 24.71 15.64
C HIS A 235 22.20 23.74 14.69
N ILE A 236 21.32 24.27 13.84
CA ILE A 236 20.57 23.51 12.85
C ILE A 236 20.91 24.06 11.47
N LYS A 237 21.50 23.22 10.61
CA LYS A 237 21.90 23.55 9.24
C LYS A 237 21.01 22.79 8.25
N SER A 238 19.74 23.16 8.15
CA SER A 238 18.75 22.51 7.26
C SER A 238 18.47 23.30 5.98
N GLY A 239 18.85 24.58 5.95
CA GLY A 239 18.65 25.52 4.86
C GLY A 239 17.19 25.91 4.62
N ASP A 240 16.30 25.60 5.56
CA ASP A 240 14.84 25.76 5.45
C ASP A 240 14.25 26.50 6.67
N GLU A 241 12.93 26.45 6.82
CA GLU A 241 12.21 27.11 7.91
C GLU A 241 12.65 26.62 9.31
N LEU A 242 13.17 25.39 9.44
CA LEU A 242 13.64 24.88 10.73
C LEU A 242 14.95 25.55 11.15
N GLU A 243 15.85 25.85 10.21
CA GLU A 243 17.06 26.63 10.48
C GLU A 243 16.71 28.07 10.84
N GLN A 244 15.75 28.67 10.15
CA GLN A 244 15.27 30.02 10.48
C GLN A 244 14.68 30.06 11.90
N LEU A 245 13.88 29.04 12.27
CA LEU A 245 13.32 28.93 13.62
C LEU A 245 14.41 28.74 14.68
N ALA A 246 15.39 27.87 14.44
CA ALA A 246 16.51 27.67 15.36
C ALA A 246 17.31 28.96 15.59
N ASN A 247 17.57 29.72 14.52
CA ASN A 247 18.26 31.00 14.61
C ASN A 247 17.45 32.04 15.40
N ALA A 248 16.13 32.10 15.18
CA ALA A 248 15.24 33.00 15.95
C ALA A 248 15.24 32.66 17.45
N VAL A 249 15.23 31.37 17.81
CA VAL A 249 15.31 30.93 19.22
C VAL A 249 16.66 31.28 19.85
N ASN A 250 17.77 31.12 19.12
CA ASN A 250 19.09 31.55 19.61
C ASN A 250 19.16 33.07 19.84
N GLU A 251 18.58 33.88 18.94
CA GLU A 251 18.55 35.33 19.09
C GLU A 251 17.73 35.75 20.32
N MET A 252 16.60 35.08 20.56
CA MET A 252 15.81 35.27 21.78
C MET A 252 16.59 34.94 23.05
N ALA A 253 17.31 33.80 23.05
CA ALA A 253 18.17 33.42 24.17
C ALA A 253 19.27 34.46 24.44
N ALA A 254 19.90 34.99 23.38
CA ALA A 254 20.92 36.03 23.50
C ALA A 254 20.37 37.33 24.09
N LYS A 255 19.18 37.77 23.64
CA LYS A 255 18.51 38.96 24.20
C LYS A 255 18.15 38.78 25.67
N LEU A 256 17.69 37.60 26.07
CA LEU A 256 17.38 37.30 27.48
C LEU A 256 18.65 37.27 28.34
N ASP A 257 19.73 36.63 27.87
CA ASP A 257 21.02 36.59 28.58
C ASP A 257 21.57 38.00 28.84
N ASP A 258 21.48 38.87 27.83
CA ASP A 258 21.93 40.27 27.93
C ASP A 258 21.05 41.10 28.88
N LEU A 259 19.72 40.91 28.84
CA LEU A 259 18.80 41.56 29.77
C LEU A 259 19.06 41.14 31.22
N TYR A 260 19.26 39.85 31.48
CA TYR A 260 19.54 39.34 32.83
C TYR A 260 20.92 39.79 33.34
N SER A 261 21.96 39.74 32.50
CA SER A 261 23.31 40.20 32.87
C SER A 261 23.34 41.69 33.22
N ASN A 262 22.64 42.51 32.43
CA ASN A 262 22.50 43.94 32.72
C ASN A 262 21.69 44.20 33.99
N LEU A 263 20.70 43.37 34.29
CA LEU A 263 19.91 43.48 35.52
C LEU A 263 20.75 43.12 36.76
N GLU A 264 21.54 42.04 36.70
CA GLU A 264 22.47 41.66 37.77
C GLU A 264 23.49 42.77 38.04
N GLY A 265 24.07 43.36 36.99
CA GLY A 265 24.98 44.50 37.13
C GLY A 265 24.33 45.70 37.84
N LYS A 266 23.09 46.05 37.49
CA LYS A 266 22.34 47.12 38.16
C LYS A 266 21.99 46.79 39.61
N VAL A 267 21.74 45.52 39.92
CA VAL A 267 21.47 45.07 41.29
C VAL A 267 22.74 45.17 42.13
N LEU A 268 23.89 44.75 41.60
CA LEU A 268 25.20 44.90 42.25
C LEU A 268 25.51 46.38 42.54
N GLU A 269 25.38 47.26 41.54
CA GLU A 269 25.62 48.70 41.70
C GLU A 269 24.71 49.31 42.79
N LYS A 270 23.42 48.94 42.79
CA LYS A 270 22.49 49.41 43.84
C LYS A 270 22.86 48.86 45.21
N THR A 271 23.29 47.61 45.30
CA THR A 271 23.66 46.96 46.57
C THR A 271 24.92 47.60 47.15
N GLU A 272 25.91 47.90 46.31
CA GLU A 272 27.14 48.61 46.69
C GLU A 272 26.83 50.02 47.19
N LYS A 273 26.03 50.80 46.45
CA LYS A 273 25.57 52.13 46.92
C LYS A 273 24.78 52.06 48.23
N LEU A 274 23.97 51.03 48.42
CA LEU A 274 23.26 50.80 49.68
C LEU A 274 24.24 50.51 50.83
N GLN A 275 25.29 49.72 50.60
CA GLN A 275 26.32 49.47 51.59
C GLN A 275 27.10 50.75 51.94
N GLU A 276 27.50 51.55 50.95
CA GLU A 276 28.15 52.84 51.18
C GLU A 276 27.28 53.76 52.06
N HIS A 277 25.97 53.86 51.75
CA HIS A 277 25.05 54.65 52.57
C HIS A 277 24.90 54.11 53.99
N VAL A 278 24.92 52.79 54.18
CA VAL A 278 24.89 52.19 55.52
C VAL A 278 26.16 52.54 56.29
N GLU A 279 27.34 52.45 55.67
CA GLU A 279 28.61 52.82 56.30
C GLU A 279 28.66 54.31 56.66
N GLU A 280 28.17 55.18 55.77
CA GLU A 280 28.07 56.62 56.03
C GLU A 280 27.17 56.91 57.23
N LEU A 281 26.00 56.25 57.31
CA LEU A 281 25.09 56.35 58.44
C LEU A 281 25.74 55.85 59.75
N GLU A 282 26.53 54.77 59.71
CA GLU A 282 27.26 54.29 60.88
C GLU A 282 28.34 55.26 61.35
N GLN A 283 29.10 55.85 60.44
CA GLN A 283 30.09 56.87 60.75
C GLN A 283 29.42 58.10 61.37
N PHE A 284 28.30 58.55 60.79
CA PHE A 284 27.51 59.64 61.32
C PHE A 284 26.98 59.33 62.73
N ARG A 285 26.51 58.10 62.96
CA ARG A 285 26.07 57.64 64.30
C ARG A 285 27.21 57.67 65.31
N LYS A 286 28.40 57.18 64.95
CA LYS A 286 29.60 57.22 65.82
C LYS A 286 29.99 58.66 66.16
N LEU A 287 29.97 59.57 65.19
CA LEU A 287 30.24 60.99 65.40
C LEU A 287 29.19 61.63 66.32
N THR A 288 27.91 61.32 66.14
CA THR A 288 26.82 61.82 66.99
C THR A 288 26.96 61.33 68.42
N LEU A 289 27.25 60.05 68.63
CA LEU A 289 27.53 59.50 69.97
C LEU A 289 28.75 60.19 70.60
N LYS A 290 29.83 60.40 69.85
CA LYS A 290 31.01 61.14 70.34
C LYS A 290 30.67 62.58 70.73
N ARG A 291 29.79 63.25 69.98
CA ARG A 291 29.27 64.58 70.32
C ARG A 291 28.44 64.55 71.60
N GLU A 292 27.55 63.57 71.76
CA GLU A 292 26.75 63.40 72.98
C GLU A 292 27.61 63.16 74.23
N PHE A 293 28.62 62.28 74.14
CA PHE A 293 29.56 62.05 75.24
C PHE A 293 30.31 63.33 75.61
N ARG A 294 30.79 64.09 74.62
CA ARG A 294 31.49 65.35 74.86
C ARG A 294 30.56 66.42 75.44
N MET A 295 29.30 66.48 75.02
CA MET A 295 28.30 67.38 75.61
C MET A 295 28.01 67.03 77.07
N ARG A 296 27.93 65.73 77.40
CA ARG A 296 27.77 65.28 78.78
C ARG A 296 28.98 65.66 79.64
N GLU A 297 30.19 65.45 79.13
CA GLU A 297 31.42 65.89 79.82
C GLU A 297 31.46 67.41 80.04
N LEU A 298 31.08 68.19 79.02
CA LEU A 298 31.00 69.64 79.13
C LEU A 298 29.94 70.08 80.15
N LYS A 299 28.80 69.39 80.20
CA LYS A 299 27.73 69.66 81.16
C LYS A 299 28.18 69.37 82.60
N ASP A 300 28.86 68.24 82.83
CA ASP A 300 29.43 67.91 84.14
C ASP A 300 30.50 68.95 84.57
N ARG A 301 31.30 69.46 83.63
CA ARG A 301 32.26 70.55 83.90
C ARG A 301 31.55 71.87 84.23
N LEU A 302 30.46 72.18 83.53
CA LEU A 302 29.64 73.35 83.80
C LEU A 302 29.00 73.27 85.20
N GLU A 303 28.46 72.11 85.59
CA GLU A 303 27.93 71.90 86.94
C GLU A 303 29.02 72.07 88.01
N LYS A 304 30.24 71.57 87.78
CA LYS A 304 31.38 71.80 88.70
C LYS A 304 31.75 73.27 88.82
N LEU A 305 31.82 73.99 87.70
CA LEU A 305 32.13 75.43 87.69
C LEU A 305 31.01 76.26 88.33
N GLU A 306 29.75 75.87 88.16
CA GLU A 306 28.62 76.50 88.86
C GLU A 306 28.66 76.23 90.36
N MET A 307 29.06 75.02 90.79
CA MET A 307 29.29 74.72 92.21
C MET A 307 30.45 75.55 92.79
N GLU A 308 31.56 75.71 92.07
CA GLU A 308 32.68 76.58 92.48
C GLU A 308 32.25 78.06 92.54
N SER A 309 31.48 78.54 91.56
CA SER A 309 30.95 79.91 91.54
C SER A 309 29.98 80.17 92.71
N ARG A 310 29.10 79.21 93.03
CA ARG A 310 28.23 79.28 94.23
C ARG A 310 29.04 79.26 95.53
N GLY A 311 30.09 78.44 95.61
CA GLY A 311 31.01 78.43 96.75
C GLY A 311 31.74 79.77 96.95
N ILE A 312 32.13 80.42 95.85
CA ILE A 312 32.76 81.76 95.88
C ILE A 312 31.72 82.83 96.26
N GLN A 313 30.49 82.77 95.77
CA GLN A 313 29.42 83.71 96.15
C GLN A 313 28.98 83.55 97.63
N GLU A 314 28.97 82.33 98.17
CA GLU A 314 28.70 82.08 99.60
C GLU A 314 29.87 82.50 100.50
N GLY A 315 31.11 82.42 100.00
CA GLY A 315 32.29 82.98 100.67
C GLY A 315 32.25 84.51 100.77
N MET A 316 31.89 85.21 99.69
CA MET A 316 31.81 86.68 99.69
C MET A 316 30.64 87.24 100.52
N LYS A 317 29.64 86.44 100.87
CA LYS A 317 28.53 86.85 101.76
C LYS A 317 28.83 86.72 103.26
N LYS A 318 29.96 86.13 103.64
CA LYS A 318 30.38 85.97 105.06
C LYS A 318 31.43 87.00 105.53
N GLU A 319 31.86 87.91 104.66
CA GLU A 319 32.87 88.94 104.98
C GLU A 319 32.38 90.39 104.76
N GLY A 320 31.06 90.63 104.65
CA GLY A 320 30.45 91.97 104.63
C GLY A 320 29.54 92.20 105.81
#